data_AF-A0A3A1U356-F1
#
_entry.id   AF-A0A3A1U356-F1
#
_cell.length_a   1.000
_cell.length_b   1.000
_cell.length_c   1.000
_cell.angle_alpha   90.00
_cell.angle_beta   90.00
_cell.angle_gamma   90.00
#
_symmetry.space_group_name_H-M   'P 1'
#
loop_
_entity.id
_entity.type
_entity.pdbx_description
1 polymer ?
#
loop_
_entity_poly.entity_id
_entity_poly.type
_entity_poly.pdbx_seq_one_letter_code
_entity_poly.pdbx_strand_id
1 'polypeptide(L)' 'MRSLLLVVYVLMAFWLLIAAGARIAIQLGAGQEVDALPFISGGIGLVGLVLLLPAYEDRRLTRHREAEAAADAEAGPER' A
#
# COMPACT_ATOMS: atom_id res chain seq x y z
N MET A 1 4.42 14.10 -7.62
CA MET A 1 5.08 12.79 -7.42
C MET A 1 4.29 11.86 -6.51
N ARG A 2 3.83 12.28 -5.31
CA ARG A 2 3.00 11.46 -4.39
C ARG A 2 1.73 10.89 -5.04
N SER A 3 1.01 11.70 -5.82
CA SER A 3 -0.19 11.26 -6.55
C SER A 3 0.12 10.19 -7.61
N LEU A 4 1.30 10.28 -8.24
CA LEU A 4 1.73 9.29 -9.24
C LEU A 4 2.02 7.93 -8.58
N LEU A 5 2.71 7.93 -7.43
CA LEU A 5 2.99 6.72 -6.65
C LEU A 5 1.70 6.03 -6.19
N LEU A 6 0.75 6.79 -5.64
CA LEU A 6 -0.56 6.25 -5.24
C LEU A 6 -1.30 5.62 -6.41
N VAL A 7 -1.33 6.29 -7.57
CA VAL A 7 -1.97 5.76 -8.78
C VAL A 7 -1.32 4.45 -9.22
N VAL A 8 0.01 4.33 -9.22
CA VAL A 8 0.71 3.09 -9.56
C VAL A 8 0.36 1.97 -8.58
N TYR A 9 0.35 2.25 -7.27
CA TYR A 9 -0.01 1.25 -6.27
C TYR A 9 -1.46 0.77 -6.43
N VAL A 10 -2.39 1.68 -6.72
CA VAL A 10 -3.80 1.32 -6.99
C VAL A 10 -3.93 0.51 -8.27
N LEU A 11 -3.21 0.86 -9.34
CA LEU A 11 -3.19 0.09 -10.59
C LEU A 11 -2.62 -1.32 -10.38
N MET A 12 -1.54 -1.42 -9.61
CA MET A 12 -0.89 -2.70 -9.30
C MET A 12 -1.78 -3.58 -8.42
N ALA A 13 -2.46 -2.99 -7.43
CA ALA A 13 -3.48 -3.63 -6.60
C ALA A 13 -4.64 -4.18 -7.45
N PHE A 14 -5.16 -3.36 -8.35
CA PHE A 14 -6.25 -3.71 -9.25
C PHE A 14 -5.85 -4.85 -10.20
N TRP A 15 -4.64 -4.79 -10.75
CA TRP A 15 -4.10 -5.83 -11.61
C TRP A 15 -3.98 -7.18 -10.90
N LEU A 16 -3.51 -7.19 -9.65
CA LEU A 16 -3.42 -8.41 -8.84
C LEU A 16 -4.79 -9.02 -8.56
N LEU A 17 -5.81 -8.20 -8.32
CA LEU A 17 -7.20 -8.63 -8.17
C LEU A 17 -7.74 -9.30 -9.43
N ILE A 18 -7.48 -8.72 -10.60
CA ILE A 18 -7.88 -9.32 -11.89
C ILE A 18 -7.14 -10.64 -12.12
N ALA A 19 -5.84 -10.69 -11.88
CA ALA A 19 -5.03 -11.91 -12.06
C ALA A 19 -5.50 -13.05 -11.13
N ALA A 20 -5.81 -12.71 -9.88
CA ALA A 20 -6.39 -13.66 -8.92
C ALA A 20 -7.76 -14.16 -9.37
N GLY A 21 -8.66 -13.28 -9.79
CA GLY A 21 -9.99 -13.63 -10.29
C GLY A 21 -9.94 -14.51 -11.54
N ALA A 22 -9.08 -14.18 -12.51
CA ALA A 22 -8.87 -14.98 -13.71
C ALA A 22 -8.36 -16.40 -13.37
N ARG A 23 -7.41 -16.50 -12.43
CA ARG A 23 -6.89 -17.78 -11.95
C ARG A 23 -7.96 -18.63 -11.25
N ILE A 24 -8.87 -18.02 -10.49
CA ILE A 24 -10.01 -18.71 -9.86
C ILE A 24 -10.99 -19.21 -10.91
N ALA A 25 -11.34 -18.36 -11.89
CA ALA A 25 -12.25 -18.71 -12.96
C ALA A 25 -11.75 -19.92 -13.78
N ILE A 26 -10.44 -19.97 -14.06
CA ILE A 26 -9.81 -21.11 -14.75
C ILE A 26 -9.90 -22.39 -13.91
N GLN A 27 -9.62 -22.32 -12.60
CA GLN A 27 -9.68 -23.49 -11.71
C GLN A 27 -11.10 -24.03 -11.53
N LEU A 28 -12.09 -23.13 -11.36
CA LEU A 28 -13.51 -23.51 -11.30
C LEU A 28 -13.98 -24.13 -12.62
N GLY A 29 -13.55 -23.57 -13.77
CA GLY A 29 -13.85 -24.13 -15.09
C GLY A 29 -13.22 -25.51 -15.33
N ALA A 30 -12.09 -25.80 -14.68
CA ALA A 30 -11.43 -27.10 -14.70
C ALA A 30 -12.02 -28.11 -13.69
N GLY A 31 -13.07 -27.72 -12.92
CA GLY A 31 -13.69 -28.58 -11.92
C GLY A 31 -12.85 -28.79 -10.66
N GLN A 32 -11.84 -27.96 -10.41
CA GLN A 32 -11.06 -28.02 -9.18
C GLN A 32 -11.81 -27.31 -8.05
N GLU A 33 -11.77 -27.91 -6.85
CA GLU A 33 -12.24 -27.25 -5.64
C GLU A 33 -11.31 -26.07 -5.32
N VAL A 34 -11.87 -24.86 -5.37
CA VAL A 34 -11.12 -23.64 -5.07
C VAL A 34 -11.39 -23.26 -3.63
N ASP A 35 -10.33 -23.27 -2.82
CA ASP A 35 -10.40 -22.68 -1.48
C ASP A 35 -10.40 -21.15 -1.59
N ALA A 36 -11.45 -20.51 -1.08
CA ALA A 36 -11.66 -19.07 -1.17
C ALA A 36 -10.87 -18.29 -0.10
N LEU A 37 -10.44 -18.95 0.98
CA LEU A 37 -9.73 -18.37 2.11
C LEU A 37 -8.47 -17.56 1.73
N PRO A 38 -7.56 -18.06 0.86
CA PRO A 38 -6.38 -17.32 0.42
C PRO A 38 -6.72 -16.03 -0.34
N PHE A 39 -7.83 -16.02 -1.07
CA PHE A 39 -8.26 -14.87 -1.86
C PHE A 39 -8.92 -13.80 -1.00
N ILE A 40 -9.76 -14.22 -0.05
CA ILE A 40 -10.38 -13.30 0.92
C ILE A 40 -9.31 -12.68 1.81
N SER A 41 -8.40 -13.49 2.37
CA SER A 41 -7.29 -12.99 3.20
C SER A 41 -6.33 -12.09 2.41
N GLY A 42 -6.01 -12.46 1.17
CA GLY A 42 -5.21 -11.64 0.26
C GLY A 42 -5.87 -10.30 -0.05
N GLY A 43 -7.17 -10.28 -0.37
CA GLY A 43 -7.93 -9.06 -0.65
C GLY A 43 -8.01 -8.12 0.56
N ILE A 44 -8.31 -8.67 1.75
CA ILE A 44 -8.33 -7.90 3.00
C ILE A 44 -6.95 -7.33 3.31
N GLY A 45 -5.89 -8.13 3.16
CA GLY A 45 -4.52 -7.67 3.35
C GLY A 45 -4.15 -6.54 2.41
N LEU A 46 -4.58 -6.62 1.15
CA LEU A 46 -4.30 -5.62 0.12
C LEU A 46 -5.05 -4.31 0.39
N VAL A 47 -6.32 -4.38 0.79
CA VAL A 47 -7.10 -3.21 1.24
C VAL A 47 -6.45 -2.57 2.47
N GLY A 48 -6.07 -3.39 3.46
CA GLY A 48 -5.36 -2.91 4.65
C GLY A 48 -4.07 -2.18 4.29
N LEU A 49 -3.30 -2.71 3.34
CA LEU A 49 -2.03 -2.13 2.90
C LEU A 49 -2.23 -0.81 2.15
N VAL A 50 -3.25 -0.72 1.29
CA VAL A 50 -3.63 0.52 0.59
C VAL A 50 -4.11 1.60 1.57
N LEU A 51 -4.85 1.23 2.62
CA LEU A 51 -5.29 2.18 3.65
C LEU A 51 -4.17 2.57 4.63
N LEU A 52 -3.21 1.68 4.89
CA LEU A 52 -2.05 1.98 5.74
C LEU A 52 -0.99 2.83 5.04
N LEU A 53 -0.85 2.73 3.72
CA LEU A 53 0.19 3.45 2.97
C LEU A 53 0.15 4.97 3.20
N PRO A 54 -1.02 5.65 3.08
CA PRO A 54 -1.13 7.08 3.34
C PRO A 54 -0.78 7.43 4.79
N ALA A 55 -1.24 6.64 5.76
CA ALA A 55 -0.98 6.85 7.18
C ALA A 55 0.51 6.66 7.52
N TYR A 56 1.19 5.74 6.83
CA TYR A 56 2.62 5.52 6.98
C TYR A 56 3.44 6.67 6.38
N GLU A 57 3.06 7.16 5.20
CA GLU A 57 3.70 8.32 4.57
C GLU A 57 3.57 9.59 5.43
N ASP A 58 2.38 9.86 5.99
CA ASP A 58 2.18 11.01 6.87
C ASP A 58 3.05 10.94 8.13
N ARG A 59 3.10 9.78 8.80
CA ARG A 59 3.98 9.60 9.97
C ARG A 59 5.46 9.79 9.63
N ARG A 60 5.89 9.38 8.43
CA ARG A 60 7.27 9.55 7.97
C ARG A 60 7.59 11.02 7.73
N LEU A 61 6.67 11.77 7.11
CA LEU A 61 6.83 13.20 6.85
C LEU A 61 6.88 14.02 8.14
N THR A 62 6.03 13.68 9.12
CA THR A 62 6.04 14.35 10.43
C THR A 62 7.37 14.14 11.14
N ARG A 63 7.88 12.90 11.19
CA ARG A 63 9.19 12.62 11.79
C ARG A 63 10.35 13.32 11.09
N HIS A 64 10.30 13.46 9.76
CA HIS A 64 11.31 14.23 9.03
C HIS A 64 11.26 15.72 9.39
N ARG A 65 10.07 16.32 9.48
CA ARG A 65 9.92 17.72 9.92
C ARG A 65 10.38 17.94 11.35
N GLU A 66 10.08 17.01 12.25
CA GLU A 66 10.53 17.08 13.65
C GLU A 66 12.06 16.99 13.74
N ALA A 67 12.68 16.14 12.91
CA ALA A 67 14.14 16.05 12.83
C ALA A 67 14.78 17.31 12.22
N GLU A 68 14.18 17.91 11.19
CA GLU A 68 14.63 19.19 10.62
C GLU A 68 14.46 20.33 11.63
N ALA A 69 13.30 20.43 12.30
CA ALA A 69 13.06 21.45 13.31
C ALA A 69 13.99 21.31 14.53
N ALA A 70 14.35 20.09 14.92
CA ALA A 70 15.35 19.83 15.95
C ALA A 70 16.77 20.23 15.50
N ALA A 71 17.12 19.95 14.24
CA ALA A 71 18.41 20.36 13.66
C ALA A 71 18.52 21.88 13.51
N ASP A 72 17.44 22.57 13.11
CA ASP A 72 17.38 24.02 13.01
C ASP A 72 17.40 24.70 14.39
N ALA A 73 16.78 24.08 15.40
CA ALA A 73 16.83 24.55 16.79
C ALA A 73 18.22 24.37 17.42
N GLU A 74 18.96 23.31 17.07
CA GLU A 74 20.38 23.16 17.44
C GLU A 74 21.31 24.09 16.65
N ALA A 75 20.93 24.49 15.43
CA ALA A 75 21.76 25.36 14.60
C ALA A 75 21.82 26.82 15.11
N GLY A 76 20.79 27.31 15.81
CA GLY A 76 20.77 28.59 16.54
C GLY A 76 21.03 29.86 15.69
N PRO A 77 20.52 31.05 16.09
CA PRO A 77 20.78 32.29 15.37
C PRO A 77 22.16 32.84 15.76
N GLU A 78 23.24 32.21 15.29
CA GLU A 78 24.59 32.79 15.35
C GLU A 78 25.15 33.01 13.94
N ARG A 79 24.62 34.02 13.24
CA ARG A 79 25.38 35.00 12.44
C ARG A 79 24.60 36.31 12.33
#